data_AF-A0A031FZ68-F1
#
_entry.id   AF-A0A031FZ68-F1
#
_cell.length_a   1.000
_cell.length_b   1.000
_cell.length_c   1.000
_cell.angle_alpha   90.00
_cell.angle_beta   90.00
_cell.angle_gamma   90.00
#
_symmetry.space_group_name_H-M   'P 1'
#
loop_
_entity.id
_entity.type
_entity.pdbx_description
1 polymer ?
#
loop_
_entity_poly.entity_id
_entity_poly.type
_entity_poly.pdbx_seq_one_letter_code
_entity_poly.pdbx_strand_id
1 'polypeptide(L)'
;MNTRPRLTRSIPFWVLVAGSLASSAAGAIVLIDKLGTMETALNAGTATGVEVYVGQVWAILGAILIGVGVTGLLLAFSLGALRAFAVAPRAQDVDVTAAEIPSADDESLDTTDQPVLDGATR
;
A
#
# COMPACT_ATOMS: atom_id res chain seq x y z
N MET A 1 -8.16 -12.24 -13.43
CA MET A 1 -7.24 -11.12 -13.17
C MET A 1 -7.29 -10.76 -11.69
N ASN A 2 -6.17 -10.87 -10.96
CA ASN A 2 -6.09 -10.42 -9.56
C ASN A 2 -5.33 -9.09 -9.51
N THR A 3 -6.05 -8.00 -9.76
CA THR A 3 -5.52 -6.63 -9.68
C THR A 3 -5.35 -6.28 -8.20
N ARG A 4 -4.12 -6.34 -7.67
CA ARG A 4 -3.86 -5.97 -6.27
C ARG A 4 -4.17 -4.46 -6.08
N PRO A 5 -5.11 -4.08 -5.20
CA PRO A 5 -5.47 -2.68 -4.99
C PRO A 5 -4.26 -1.82 -4.59
N ARG A 6 -4.22 -0.57 -5.08
CA ARG A 6 -3.17 0.41 -4.73
C ARG A 6 -3.33 0.85 -3.27
N LEU A 7 -2.23 1.00 -2.53
CA LEU A 7 -2.24 1.43 -1.13
C LEU A 7 -2.93 2.79 -0.93
N THR A 8 -2.77 3.70 -1.89
CA THR A 8 -3.44 5.03 -1.91
C THR A 8 -4.97 4.93 -1.94
N ARG A 9 -5.55 3.81 -2.41
CA ARG A 9 -7.00 3.54 -2.43
C ARG A 9 -7.45 2.70 -1.22
N SER A 10 -6.52 2.33 -0.34
CA SER A 10 -6.81 1.48 0.81
C SER A 10 -7.44 2.29 1.93
N ILE A 11 -8.71 2.04 2.21
CA ILE A 11 -9.44 2.60 3.35
C ILE A 11 -8.68 2.35 4.68
N PRO A 12 -8.23 1.13 5.01
CA PRO A 12 -7.53 0.92 6.29
C PRO A 12 -6.22 1.70 6.40
N PHE A 13 -5.52 1.94 5.28
CA PHE A 13 -4.33 2.79 5.28
C PHE A 13 -4.67 4.24 5.64
N TRP A 14 -5.73 4.80 5.05
CA TRP A 14 -6.16 6.16 5.37
C TRP A 14 -6.73 6.28 6.78
N VAL A 15 -7.42 5.26 7.29
CA VAL A 15 -7.86 5.22 8.70
C VAL A 15 -6.66 5.23 9.64
N LEU A 16 -5.60 4.46 9.33
CA LEU A 16 -4.36 4.50 10.10
C LEU A 16 -3.75 5.90 10.06
N VAL A 17 -3.51 6.47 8.87
CA VAL A 17 -2.88 7.80 8.73
C VAL A 17 -3.70 8.90 9.41
N ALA A 18 -4.99 9.01 9.09
CA ALA A 18 -5.86 10.05 9.62
C ALA A 18 -6.11 9.86 11.12
N GLY A 19 -6.33 8.63 11.57
CA GLY A 19 -6.50 8.31 12.99
C GLY A 19 -5.24 8.60 13.80
N SER A 20 -4.06 8.29 13.26
CA SER A 20 -2.79 8.64 13.88
C SER A 20 -2.57 10.14 13.98
N LEU A 21 -2.85 10.88 12.90
CA LEU A 21 -2.74 12.34 12.92
C LEU A 21 -3.74 12.97 13.90
N ALA A 22 -4.99 12.51 13.90
CA ALA A 22 -6.02 12.96 14.82
C ALA A 22 -5.66 12.66 16.28
N SER A 23 -5.16 11.45 16.58
CA SER A 23 -4.69 11.07 17.91
C SER A 23 -3.55 11.98 18.37
N SER A 24 -2.55 12.22 17.52
CA SER A 24 -1.44 13.12 17.85
C SER A 24 -1.90 14.54 18.12
N ALA A 25 -2.78 15.08 17.27
CA ALA A 25 -3.30 16.45 17.44
C ALA A 25 -4.15 16.57 18.71
N ALA A 26 -5.06 15.62 18.95
CA ALA A 26 -5.88 15.60 20.16
C ALA A 26 -5.02 15.50 21.43
N GLY A 27 -4.01 14.62 21.42
CA GLY A 27 -3.06 14.49 22.52
C GLY A 27 -2.29 15.79 22.78
N ALA A 28 -1.82 16.45 21.72
CA ALA A 28 -1.12 17.73 21.82
C ALA A 28 -2.00 18.84 22.39
N ILE A 29 -3.25 18.95 21.96
CA ILE A 29 -4.21 19.94 22.48
C ILE A 29 -4.39 19.75 23.99
N VAL A 30 -4.67 18.51 24.43
CA VAL A 30 -4.87 18.21 25.86
C VAL A 30 -3.60 18.51 26.67
N LEU A 31 -2.44 18.11 26.15
CA LEU A 31 -1.17 18.32 26.86
C LEU A 31 -0.84 19.81 27.02
N ILE A 32 -0.95 20.59 25.94
CA ILE A 32 -0.64 22.03 25.96
C ILE A 32 -1.60 22.78 26.89
N ASP A 33 -2.90 22.47 26.84
CA ASP A 33 -3.91 23.09 27.69
C ASP A 33 -3.62 22.87 29.19
N LYS A 34 -3.26 21.63 29.56
CA LYS A 34 -3.00 21.30 30.96
C LYS A 34 -1.69 21.88 31.46
N LEU A 35 -0.63 21.85 30.65
CA LEU A 35 0.63 22.50 30.99
C LEU A 35 0.45 24.02 31.14
N GLY A 36 -0.26 24.67 30.21
CA GLY A 36 -0.53 26.11 30.28
C GLY A 36 -1.39 26.52 31.47
N THR A 37 -2.39 25.71 31.83
CA THR A 37 -3.20 25.93 33.03
C THR A 37 -2.35 25.85 34.30
N MET A 38 -1.49 24.83 34.42
CA MET A 38 -0.59 24.70 35.57
C MET A 38 0.40 25.85 35.63
N GLU A 39 1.04 26.22 34.51
CA GLU A 39 1.98 27.34 34.44
C GLU A 39 1.31 28.64 34.91
N THR A 40 0.09 28.91 34.42
CA THR A 40 -0.68 30.10 34.81
C THR A 40 -0.99 30.09 36.31
N ALA A 41 -1.47 28.96 36.85
CA ALA A 41 -1.84 28.84 38.25
C ALA A 41 -0.61 28.93 39.19
N LEU A 42 0.53 28.36 38.78
CA LEU A 42 1.79 28.45 39.52
C LEU A 42 2.30 29.89 39.55
N ASN A 43 2.29 30.58 38.40
CA ASN A 43 2.72 31.98 38.31
C ASN A 43 1.79 32.93 39.09
N ALA A 44 0.49 32.62 39.15
CA ALA A 44 -0.49 33.38 39.93
C ALA A 44 -0.48 33.04 41.43
N GLY A 45 0.22 31.99 41.85
CA GLY A 45 0.20 31.50 43.24
C GLY A 45 -1.15 30.89 43.66
N THR A 46 -2.02 30.55 42.69
CA THR A 46 -3.38 30.03 42.93
C THR A 46 -3.50 28.53 42.65
N ALA A 47 -2.37 27.83 42.51
CA ALA A 47 -2.37 26.40 42.21
C ALA A 47 -3.06 25.58 43.32
N THR A 48 -4.14 24.91 42.98
CA THR A 48 -4.86 23.96 43.82
C THR A 48 -4.43 22.53 43.50
N GLY A 49 -4.70 21.60 44.41
CA GLY A 49 -4.45 20.17 44.18
C GLY A 49 -5.21 19.61 42.96
N VAL A 50 -6.32 20.23 42.55
CA VAL A 50 -7.07 19.79 41.36
C VAL A 50 -6.29 20.13 40.10
N GLU A 51 -5.75 21.35 39.96
CA GLU A 51 -4.96 21.70 38.77
C GLU A 51 -3.70 20.82 38.65
N VAL A 52 -3.08 20.45 39.77
CA VAL A 52 -1.84 19.66 39.75
C VAL A 52 -2.14 18.17 39.56
N TYR A 53 -2.91 17.53 40.45
CA TYR A 53 -3.08 16.08 40.42
C TYR A 53 -4.02 15.61 39.32
N VAL A 54 -5.17 16.27 39.13
CA VAL A 54 -6.10 15.90 38.05
C VAL A 54 -5.51 16.35 36.71
N GLY A 55 -4.95 17.57 36.65
CA GLY A 55 -4.32 18.07 35.45
C GLY A 55 -3.16 17.20 34.96
N GLN A 56 -2.35 16.64 35.86
CA GLN A 56 -1.24 15.75 35.50
C GLN A 56 -1.72 14.45 34.85
N VAL A 57 -2.80 13.84 35.33
CA VAL A 57 -3.36 12.62 34.71
C VAL A 57 -3.82 12.91 33.28
N TRP A 58 -4.45 14.06 33.05
CA TRP A 58 -4.83 14.50 31.71
C TRP A 58 -3.64 14.80 30.81
N ALA A 59 -2.58 15.41 31.34
CA ALA A 59 -1.35 15.64 30.61
C ALA A 59 -0.68 14.31 30.18
N ILE A 60 -0.62 13.32 31.08
CA ILE A 60 -0.10 11.98 30.77
C ILE A 60 -0.95 11.32 29.67
N LEU A 61 -2.27 11.40 29.76
CA LEU A 61 -3.16 10.90 28.70
C LEU A 61 -2.86 11.58 27.36
N GLY A 62 -2.70 12.91 27.35
CA GLY A 62 -2.32 13.67 26.16
C GLY A 62 -0.99 13.17 25.55
N ALA A 63 0.03 12.98 26.39
CA ALA A 63 1.32 12.43 25.97
C ALA A 63 1.20 11.01 25.38
N ILE A 64 0.38 10.14 25.97
CA ILE A 64 0.12 8.79 25.44
C ILE A 64 -0.56 8.88 24.07
N LEU A 65 -1.56 9.75 23.89
CA LEU A 65 -2.24 9.95 22.61
C LEU A 65 -1.27 10.41 21.51
N ILE A 66 -0.32 11.29 21.86
CA ILE A 66 0.78 11.68 20.97
C ILE A 66 1.64 10.47 20.62
N GLY A 67 2.07 9.68 21.62
CA GLY A 67 2.86 8.48 21.41
C GLY A 67 2.18 7.49 20.45
N VAL A 68 0.91 7.16 20.69
CA VAL A 68 0.10 6.28 19.84
C VAL A 68 -0.01 6.83 18.41
N GLY A 69 -0.27 8.13 18.27
CA GLY A 69 -0.37 8.76 16.97
C GLY A 69 0.96 8.73 16.20
N VAL A 70 2.07 9.07 16.85
CA VAL A 70 3.43 8.97 16.27
C VAL A 70 3.75 7.53 15.86
N THR A 71 3.47 6.54 16.71
CA THR A 71 3.68 5.12 16.38
C THR A 71 2.89 4.71 15.15
N GLY A 72 1.63 5.11 15.04
CA GLY A 72 0.83 4.78 13.86
C GLY A 72 1.30 5.49 12.58
N LEU A 73 1.82 6.71 12.66
CA LEU A 73 2.48 7.39 11.53
C LEU A 73 3.75 6.65 11.09
N LEU A 74 4.56 6.19 12.04
CA LEU A 74 5.76 5.38 11.73
C LEU A 74 5.37 4.09 11.01
N LEU A 75 4.33 3.38 11.49
CA LEU A 75 3.81 2.18 10.83
C LEU A 75 3.30 2.48 9.41
N ALA A 76 2.57 3.59 9.23
CA ALA A 76 2.09 4.02 7.92
C ALA A 76 3.25 4.31 6.96
N PHE A 77 4.30 4.99 7.44
CA PHE A 77 5.51 5.25 6.68
C PHE A 77 6.25 3.96 6.32
N SER A 78 6.41 3.03 7.27
CA SER A 78 7.00 1.71 6.99
C SER A 78 6.22 0.96 5.91
N LEU A 79 4.89 0.97 5.95
CA LEU A 79 4.05 0.34 4.93
C LEU A 79 4.22 0.99 3.56
N GLY A 80 4.30 2.32 3.52
CA GLY A 80 4.58 3.09 2.31
C GLY A 80 5.96 2.76 1.73
N ALA A 81 6.99 2.71 2.56
CA ALA A 81 8.35 2.36 2.18
C ALA A 81 8.42 0.93 1.61
N LEU A 82 7.85 -0.05 2.31
CA LEU A 82 7.77 -1.43 1.82
C LEU A 82 7.06 -1.50 0.46
N ARG A 83 5.99 -0.73 0.26
CA ARG A 83 5.28 -0.70 -1.01
C ARG A 83 6.07 -0.01 -2.13
N ALA A 84 6.88 1.00 -1.81
CA ALA A 84 7.72 1.70 -2.76
C ALA A 84 8.87 0.81 -3.27
N PHE A 85 9.49 0.02 -2.40
CA PHE A 85 10.57 -0.90 -2.76
C PHE A 85 10.08 -2.23 -3.33
N ALA A 86 8.82 -2.60 -3.10
CA ALA A 86 8.15 -3.72 -3.78
C ALA A 86 7.83 -3.36 -5.24
N VAL A 87 8.86 -3.14 -6.06
CA VAL A 87 8.76 -3.09 -7.52
C VAL A 87 8.33 -4.48 -7.99
N ALA A 88 7.04 -4.63 -8.31
CA ALA A 88 6.59 -5.81 -9.06
C ALA A 88 7.15 -5.71 -10.49
N PRO A 89 7.70 -6.79 -11.06
CA PRO A 89 8.05 -6.81 -12.48
C PRO A 89 6.83 -6.35 -13.28
N ARG A 90 7.02 -5.31 -14.08
CA ARG A 90 6.03 -4.94 -15.09
C ARG A 90 5.94 -6.16 -16.00
N ALA A 91 4.84 -6.91 -15.93
CA ALA A 91 4.54 -7.87 -16.97
C ALA A 91 4.55 -7.04 -18.26
N GLN A 92 5.57 -7.25 -19.09
CA GLN A 92 5.52 -6.78 -20.47
C GLN A 92 4.33 -7.53 -21.06
N ASP A 93 3.25 -6.81 -21.30
CA ASP A 93 2.21 -7.29 -22.20
C ASP A 93 2.92 -7.48 -23.54
N VAL A 94 3.31 -8.73 -23.83
CA VAL A 94 3.72 -9.12 -25.18
C VAL A 94 2.48 -8.91 -26.02
N ASP A 95 2.47 -7.83 -26.79
CA ASP A 95 1.53 -7.66 -27.89
C ASP A 95 1.81 -8.81 -28.85
N VAL A 96 1.06 -9.90 -28.71
CA VAL A 96 0.97 -10.92 -29.74
C VAL A 96 0.14 -10.29 -30.84
N THR A 97 0.77 -9.40 -31.63
CA THR A 97 0.25 -9.03 -32.93
C THR A 97 0.03 -10.36 -33.65
N ALA A 98 -1.24 -10.63 -33.98
CA ALA A 98 -1.63 -11.82 -34.71
C ALA A 98 -0.76 -11.96 -35.96
N ALA A 99 0.23 -12.85 -35.92
CA ALA A 99 0.91 -13.30 -37.10
C ALA A 99 -0.13 -14.14 -37.86
N GLU A 100 -0.68 -13.52 -38.89
CA GLU A 100 -1.45 -14.13 -39.95
C GLU A 100 -0.77 -15.44 -40.35
N ILE A 101 -1.38 -16.57 -39.99
CA ILE A 101 -0.93 -17.89 -40.42
C ILE A 101 -1.27 -17.96 -41.91
N PRO A 102 -0.29 -18.03 -42.84
CA PRO A 102 -0.62 -18.35 -44.21
C PRO A 102 -1.13 -19.79 -44.20
N SER A 103 -2.38 -19.98 -44.63
CA SER A 103 -2.94 -21.30 -44.91
C SER A 103 -2.06 -21.95 -45.99
N ALA A 104 -1.23 -22.90 -45.60
CA ALA A 104 -0.46 -23.71 -46.53
C ALA A 104 -1.36 -24.81 -47.09
N ASP A 105 -2.32 -24.42 -47.93
CA ASP A 105 -2.95 -25.33 -48.89
C ASP A 105 -2.11 -25.25 -50.18
N ASP A 106 -1.03 -26.03 -50.23
CA ASP A 106 -0.31 -26.34 -51.48
C ASP A 106 0.35 -27.72 -51.32
N GLU A 107 -0.48 -28.77 -51.34
CA GLU A 107 -0.01 -30.13 -51.61
C GLU A 107 0.37 -30.22 -53.09
N SER A 108 1.66 -30.07 -53.39
CA SER A 108 2.27 -30.59 -54.62
C SER A 108 3.31 -31.65 -54.27
N LEU A 109 2.84 -32.84 -53.90
CA LEU A 109 3.65 -34.06 -53.91
C LEU A 109 3.39 -34.79 -55.24
N ASP A 110 3.95 -34.28 -56.33
CA ASP A 110 4.05 -35.04 -57.58
C ASP A 110 5.17 -36.08 -57.42
N THR A 111 4.81 -37.22 -56.83
CA THR A 111 5.62 -38.44 -56.87
C THR A 111 5.02 -39.33 -57.95
N THR A 112 5.48 -39.12 -59.18
CA THR A 112 5.13 -40.00 -60.30
C THR A 112 6.36 -40.27 -61.15
N ASP A 113 7.22 -41.18 -60.67
CA ASP A 113 8.02 -42.01 -61.58
C ASP A 113 8.26 -43.38 -60.96
N GLN A 114 7.26 -44.25 -61.09
CA GLN A 114 7.40 -45.69 -60.90
C GLN A 114 7.77 -46.31 -62.26
N PRO A 115 8.90 -47.01 -62.41
CA PRO A 115 9.20 -47.71 -63.65
C PRO A 115 8.27 -48.92 -63.80
N VAL A 116 7.42 -48.89 -64.84
CA VAL A 116 6.50 -49.96 -65.19
C VAL A 116 7.29 -51.17 -65.72
N LEU A 117 7.40 -52.21 -64.88
CA LEU A 117 7.84 -53.55 -65.27
C LEU A 117 6.66 -54.27 -65.95
N ASP A 118 6.62 -54.21 -67.28
CA ASP A 118 5.65 -54.98 -68.06
C ASP A 118 6.11 -56.45 -68.17
N GLY A 119 5.36 -57.33 -67.50
CA GLY A 119 5.50 -58.77 -67.64
C GLY A 119 4.72 -59.28 -68.86
N ALA A 120 5.47 -59.85 -69.82
CA ALA A 120 5.11 -60.95 -70.75
C ALA A 120 3.67 -61.05 -71.29
N THR A 121 3.51 -60.98 -72.62
CA THR A 121 3.05 -62.08 -73.51
C THR A 121 2.66 -61.59 -74.92
N ARG A 122 3.43 -61.96 -75.95
CA ARG A 122 3.03 -62.80 -77.10
C ARG A 122 4.10 -62.82 -78.19
#